data_AF-A0A7Y7P4J9-F1
#
_entry.id   AF-A0A7Y7P4J9-F1
#
_cell.length_a   1.000
_cell.length_b   1.000
_cell.length_c   1.000
_cell.angle_alpha   90.00
_cell.angle_beta   90.00
_cell.angle_gamma   90.00
#
_symmetry.space_group_name_H-M   'P 1'
#
loop_
_entity.id
_entity.type
_entity.pdbx_description
1 polymer ?
#
loop_
_entity_poly.entity_id
_entity_poly.type
_entity_poly.pdbx_seq_one_letter_code
_entity_poly.pdbx_strand_id
1 'polypeptide(L)'
;MKQVLFILMATLAISCNQIYPKVDNGNNHELVVEEVIQTSGYTYLRFTDNGTEQWLATTVMDAKVGEKYYYEKSMVMENFHSKELKRDFKTILFVERLATEPISSDEKNKPVAPGSAKAKAEKMDVVIEKSKDDITVANLYSNKETYANKLVLIKGKVVKYSPGIMNKNWIHIQDGTESEGNYDLTVTTLSEFKVGDIVTLEGKVALNKDFGYGYKYDVLLEDAVAK
;
A
#
# COMPACT_ATOMS: atom_id res chain seq x y z
N MET A 1 -15.09 8.38 64.68
CA MET A 1 -15.04 7.31 63.65
C MET A 1 -15.66 7.86 62.37
N LYS A 2 -14.85 8.39 61.45
CA LYS A 2 -15.30 8.83 60.11
C LYS A 2 -14.62 7.91 59.11
N GLN A 3 -15.39 7.00 58.51
CA GLN A 3 -14.92 6.11 57.46
C GLN A 3 -14.78 6.93 56.17
N VAL A 4 -13.55 7.05 55.67
CA VAL A 4 -13.25 7.61 54.36
C VAL A 4 -13.47 6.49 53.34
N LEU A 5 -14.54 6.61 52.56
CA LEU A 5 -14.87 5.71 51.46
C LEU A 5 -13.91 5.97 50.30
N PHE A 6 -12.93 5.09 50.12
CA PHE A 6 -12.05 5.07 48.96
C PHE A 6 -12.85 4.56 47.74
N ILE A 7 -13.23 5.47 46.85
CA ILE A 7 -13.81 5.13 45.55
C ILE A 7 -12.68 4.64 44.65
N LEU A 8 -12.64 3.33 44.45
CA LEU A 8 -11.74 2.66 43.50
C LEU A 8 -12.16 3.04 42.08
N MET A 9 -11.46 4.01 41.48
CA MET A 9 -11.68 4.43 40.09
C MET A 9 -11.15 3.32 39.18
N ALA A 10 -12.04 2.43 38.73
CA ALA A 10 -11.72 1.39 37.77
C ALA A 10 -11.31 2.04 36.44
N THR A 11 -10.03 1.97 36.12
CA THR A 11 -9.49 2.32 34.82
C THR A 11 -10.01 1.31 33.80
N LEU A 12 -11.03 1.69 33.02
CA LEU A 12 -11.36 0.98 31.79
C LEU A 12 -10.14 1.08 30.87
N ALA A 13 -9.38 0.00 30.77
CA ALA A 13 -8.45 -0.18 29.67
C ALA A 13 -9.28 -0.25 28.39
N ILE A 14 -9.39 0.88 27.70
CA ILE A 14 -9.84 0.92 26.30
C ILE A 14 -8.77 0.15 25.53
N SER A 15 -9.02 -1.13 25.33
CA SER A 15 -8.29 -1.94 24.36
C SER A 15 -8.47 -1.27 23.01
N CYS A 16 -7.42 -0.59 22.54
CA CYS A 16 -7.36 -0.09 21.18
C CYS A 16 -7.49 -1.31 20.26
N ASN A 17 -8.69 -1.48 19.69
CA ASN A 17 -8.98 -2.52 18.72
C ASN A 17 -8.16 -2.17 17.47
N GLN A 18 -6.97 -2.76 17.34
CA GLN A 18 -6.07 -2.50 16.23
C GLN A 18 -6.70 -3.07 14.95
N ILE A 19 -7.11 -2.20 14.02
CA ILE A 19 -7.68 -2.58 12.72
C ILE A 19 -6.51 -2.89 11.78
N TYR A 20 -6.01 -4.12 11.83
CA TYR A 20 -5.10 -4.63 10.80
C TYR A 20 -5.90 -5.09 9.57
N PRO A 21 -5.35 -5.01 8.35
CA PRO A 21 -5.97 -5.66 7.19
C PRO A 21 -6.11 -7.15 7.51
N LYS A 22 -7.36 -7.63 7.53
CA LYS A 22 -7.63 -9.05 7.72
C LYS A 22 -7.26 -9.76 6.42
N VAL A 23 -6.23 -10.58 6.48
CA VAL A 23 -5.88 -11.50 5.41
C VAL A 23 -6.79 -12.71 5.56
N ASP A 24 -7.71 -12.92 4.63
CA ASP A 24 -8.38 -14.21 4.51
C ASP A 24 -7.45 -15.17 3.77
N ASN A 25 -7.12 -16.28 4.42
CA ASN A 25 -6.30 -17.36 3.88
C ASN A 25 -7.08 -18.66 4.07
N GLY A 26 -7.90 -19.02 3.10
CA GLY A 26 -8.59 -20.31 3.14
C GLY A 26 -9.71 -20.45 2.11
N ASN A 27 -9.49 -21.38 1.17
CA ASN A 27 -10.40 -21.84 0.11
C ASN A 27 -10.54 -20.90 -1.09
N ASN A 28 -10.92 -21.50 -2.22
CA ASN A 28 -11.34 -20.75 -3.41
C ASN A 28 -12.62 -19.99 -3.09
N HIS A 29 -12.50 -18.68 -2.91
CA HIS A 29 -13.64 -17.77 -2.90
C HIS A 29 -14.17 -17.65 -4.32
N GLU A 30 -15.46 -17.93 -4.49
CA GLU A 30 -16.16 -17.83 -5.76
C GLU A 30 -16.90 -16.49 -5.85
N LEU A 31 -16.87 -15.84 -7.01
CA LEU A 31 -17.68 -14.68 -7.31
C LEU A 31 -18.28 -14.78 -8.72
N VAL A 32 -19.45 -14.17 -8.91
CA VAL A 32 -20.04 -13.90 -10.22
C VAL A 32 -20.06 -12.40 -10.42
N VAL A 33 -19.45 -11.93 -11.51
CA VAL A 33 -19.27 -10.51 -11.76
C VAL A 33 -20.59 -9.87 -12.18
N GLU A 34 -20.96 -8.77 -11.53
CA GLU A 34 -22.15 -7.98 -11.86
C GLU A 34 -21.79 -6.66 -12.55
N GLU A 35 -20.56 -6.18 -12.36
CA GLU A 35 -20.06 -4.95 -12.98
C GLU A 35 -18.55 -5.03 -13.16
N VAL A 36 -18.05 -4.48 -14.26
CA VAL A 36 -16.61 -4.36 -14.56
C VAL A 36 -16.32 -2.90 -14.85
N ILE A 37 -15.36 -2.31 -14.15
CA ILE A 37 -14.81 -0.99 -14.45
C ILE A 37 -13.33 -1.12 -14.71
N GLN A 38 -12.90 -0.69 -15.89
CA GLN A 38 -11.49 -0.69 -16.27
C GLN A 38 -10.85 0.66 -15.99
N THR A 39 -9.63 0.61 -15.45
CA THR A 39 -8.76 1.77 -15.22
C THR A 39 -7.37 1.51 -15.77
N SER A 40 -6.52 2.52 -15.76
CA SER A 40 -5.14 2.41 -16.24
C SER A 40 -4.30 1.34 -15.52
N GLY A 41 -4.57 1.11 -14.22
CA GLY A 41 -3.78 0.21 -13.38
C GLY A 41 -4.54 -0.96 -12.75
N TYR A 42 -5.87 -0.94 -12.80
CA TYR A 42 -6.71 -1.95 -12.14
C TYR A 42 -7.98 -2.27 -12.93
N THR A 43 -8.48 -3.49 -12.73
CA THR A 43 -9.85 -3.88 -13.06
C THR A 43 -10.65 -3.97 -11.78
N TYR A 44 -11.73 -3.20 -11.69
CA TYR A 44 -12.66 -3.22 -10.56
C TYR A 44 -13.86 -4.09 -10.89
N LEU A 45 -14.21 -4.99 -10.00
CA LEU A 45 -15.34 -5.91 -10.12
C LEU A 45 -16.32 -5.68 -8.97
N ARG A 46 -17.61 -5.58 -9.29
CA ARG A 46 -18.69 -5.64 -8.30
C ARG A 46 -19.34 -7.01 -8.33
N PHE A 47 -19.67 -7.54 -7.17
CA PHE A 47 -20.40 -8.79 -7.02
C PHE A 47 -21.23 -8.76 -5.74
N THR A 48 -22.22 -9.64 -5.63
CA THR A 48 -23.00 -9.83 -4.40
C THR A 48 -22.52 -11.08 -3.68
N ASP A 49 -22.14 -10.95 -2.41
CA ASP A 49 -21.87 -12.08 -1.52
C ASP A 49 -22.83 -12.06 -0.33
N ASN A 50 -23.55 -13.15 -0.10
CA ASN A 50 -24.55 -13.29 0.97
C ASN A 50 -25.55 -12.12 1.05
N GLY A 51 -25.98 -11.60 -0.10
CA GLY A 51 -26.91 -10.46 -0.21
C GLY A 51 -26.30 -9.09 0.08
N THR A 52 -24.98 -9.02 0.26
CA THR A 52 -24.24 -7.77 0.46
C THR A 52 -23.40 -7.46 -0.78
N GLU A 53 -23.48 -6.22 -1.26
CA GLU A 53 -22.62 -5.74 -2.34
C GLU A 53 -21.15 -5.69 -1.88
N GLN A 54 -20.25 -6.25 -2.70
CA GLN A 54 -18.81 -6.23 -2.50
C GLN A 54 -18.12 -5.69 -3.75
N TRP A 55 -16.98 -5.03 -3.51
CA TRP A 55 -16.08 -4.55 -4.55
C TRP A 55 -14.73 -5.21 -4.42
N LEU A 56 -14.14 -5.54 -5.55
CA LEU A 56 -12.80 -6.08 -5.68
C LEU A 56 -12.02 -5.30 -6.73
N ALA A 57 -10.74 -5.03 -6.48
CA ALA A 57 -9.80 -4.53 -7.46
C ALA A 57 -8.67 -5.56 -7.66
N THR A 58 -8.36 -5.84 -8.92
CA THR A 58 -7.25 -6.71 -9.30
C THR A 58 -6.41 -6.04 -10.39
N THR A 59 -5.28 -6.65 -10.72
CA THR A 59 -4.44 -6.21 -11.84
C THR A 59 -5.24 -6.22 -13.14
N VAL A 60 -4.89 -5.35 -14.09
CA VAL A 60 -5.64 -5.19 -15.34
C VAL A 60 -5.82 -6.53 -16.05
N MET A 61 -7.07 -6.92 -16.26
CA MET A 61 -7.47 -8.13 -16.96
C MET A 61 -8.79 -7.93 -17.73
N ASP A 62 -9.03 -8.76 -18.74
CA ASP A 62 -10.28 -8.75 -19.52
C ASP A 62 -11.39 -9.56 -18.82
N ALA A 63 -11.90 -9.03 -17.71
CA ALA A 63 -13.00 -9.64 -16.96
C ALA A 63 -14.37 -9.33 -17.60
N LYS A 64 -15.33 -10.26 -17.49
CA LYS A 64 -16.66 -10.12 -18.10
C LYS A 64 -17.79 -10.17 -17.08
N VAL A 65 -18.81 -9.34 -17.29
CA VAL A 65 -20.06 -9.39 -16.53
C VAL A 65 -20.76 -10.73 -16.76
N GLY A 66 -21.26 -11.34 -15.68
CA GLY A 66 -21.89 -12.65 -15.65
C GLY A 66 -20.90 -13.82 -15.58
N GLU A 67 -19.59 -13.56 -15.73
CA GLU A 67 -18.56 -14.60 -15.64
C GLU A 67 -18.23 -14.91 -14.18
N LYS A 68 -17.87 -16.17 -13.95
CA LYS A 68 -17.49 -16.69 -12.64
C LYS A 68 -15.97 -16.68 -12.50
N TYR A 69 -15.49 -16.17 -11.37
CA TYR A 69 -14.08 -16.18 -11.02
C TYR A 69 -13.83 -16.73 -9.62
N TYR A 70 -12.58 -17.13 -9.39
CA TYR A 70 -12.07 -17.67 -8.14
C TYR A 70 -10.84 -16.89 -7.67
N TYR A 71 -10.75 -16.62 -6.36
CA TYR A 71 -9.55 -16.12 -5.71
C TYR A 71 -9.31 -16.83 -4.37
N GLU A 72 -8.05 -16.92 -3.93
CA GLU A 72 -7.71 -17.54 -2.64
C GLU A 72 -7.28 -16.53 -1.57
N LYS A 73 -6.73 -15.39 -2.00
CA LYS A 73 -6.15 -14.38 -1.12
C LYS A 73 -6.74 -13.04 -1.49
N SER A 74 -7.15 -12.29 -0.48
CA SER A 74 -7.53 -10.88 -0.62
C SER A 74 -7.00 -10.04 0.54
N MET A 75 -6.62 -8.80 0.23
CA MET A 75 -6.40 -7.77 1.23
C MET A 75 -7.63 -6.90 1.32
N VAL A 76 -8.28 -6.89 2.49
CA VAL A 76 -9.41 -5.98 2.74
C VAL A 76 -8.90 -4.58 3.01
N MET A 77 -9.40 -3.61 2.26
CA MET A 77 -9.14 -2.19 2.45
C MET A 77 -10.42 -1.48 2.86
N GLU A 78 -10.37 -0.74 3.96
CA GLU A 78 -11.48 0.09 4.43
C GLU A 78 -11.27 1.55 4.02
N ASN A 79 -12.37 2.26 3.75
CA ASN A 79 -12.40 3.68 3.39
C ASN A 79 -11.45 4.04 2.24
N PHE A 80 -11.40 3.21 1.20
CA PHE A 80 -10.51 3.39 0.07
C PHE A 80 -11.08 4.42 -0.93
N HIS A 81 -10.30 5.45 -1.25
CA HIS A 81 -10.63 6.42 -2.30
C HIS A 81 -9.89 6.09 -3.59
N SER A 82 -10.62 5.76 -4.66
CA SER A 82 -10.05 5.65 -6.00
C SER A 82 -9.99 7.03 -6.67
N LYS A 83 -8.77 7.53 -6.90
CA LYS A 83 -8.54 8.82 -7.57
C LYS A 83 -9.00 8.82 -9.02
N GLU A 84 -8.79 7.71 -9.73
CA GLU A 84 -9.13 7.60 -11.15
C GLU A 84 -10.65 7.50 -11.34
N LEU A 85 -11.33 6.71 -10.49
CA LEU A 85 -12.79 6.60 -10.50
C LEU A 85 -13.48 7.79 -9.82
N LYS A 86 -12.74 8.61 -9.07
CA LYS A 86 -13.27 9.66 -8.19
C LYS A 86 -14.39 9.11 -7.29
N ARG A 87 -14.16 7.93 -6.72
CA ARG A 87 -15.15 7.15 -5.97
C ARG A 87 -14.57 6.62 -4.67
N ASP A 88 -15.36 6.72 -3.60
CA ASP A 88 -15.07 6.13 -2.31
C ASP A 88 -15.69 4.74 -2.19
N PHE A 89 -14.92 3.83 -1.61
CA PHE A 89 -15.33 2.49 -1.24
C PHE A 89 -15.23 2.35 0.27
N LYS A 90 -16.36 2.08 0.93
CA LYS A 90 -16.36 1.79 2.37
C LYS A 90 -15.46 0.58 2.66
N THR A 91 -15.54 -0.44 1.81
CA THR A 91 -14.67 -1.61 1.81
C THR A 91 -14.41 -2.05 0.37
N ILE A 92 -13.18 -2.45 0.06
CA ILE A 92 -12.80 -3.06 -1.22
C ILE A 92 -11.75 -4.16 -0.98
N LEU A 93 -11.83 -5.24 -1.75
CA LEU A 93 -10.86 -6.33 -1.74
C LEU A 93 -9.77 -6.08 -2.79
N PHE A 94 -8.50 -6.02 -2.40
CA PHE A 94 -7.41 -6.17 -3.36
C PHE A 94 -7.07 -7.64 -3.53
N VAL A 95 -7.23 -8.14 -4.75
CA VAL A 95 -6.99 -9.54 -5.09
C VAL A 95 -5.87 -9.65 -6.10
N GLU A 96 -4.87 -10.45 -5.76
CA GLU A 96 -3.66 -10.64 -6.58
C GLU A 96 -3.96 -11.41 -7.85
N ARG A 97 -4.80 -12.44 -7.71
CA ARG A 97 -5.10 -13.39 -8.76
C ARG A 97 -6.58 -13.74 -8.76
N LEU A 98 -7.19 -13.55 -9.92
CA LEU A 98 -8.45 -14.15 -10.29
C LEU A 98 -8.20 -15.26 -11.31
N ALA A 99 -8.96 -16.34 -11.21
CA ALA A 99 -8.94 -17.45 -12.14
C ALA A 99 -10.36 -17.82 -12.55
N THR A 100 -10.54 -18.33 -13.78
CA THR A 100 -11.84 -18.83 -14.27
C THR A 100 -12.13 -20.26 -13.79
N GLU A 101 -11.14 -20.91 -13.19
CA GLU A 101 -11.24 -22.23 -12.57
C GLU A 101 -10.75 -22.17 -11.11
N PRO A 102 -11.20 -23.08 -10.24
CA PRO A 102 -10.72 -23.16 -8.87
C PRO A 102 -9.18 -23.31 -8.83
N ILE A 103 -8.52 -22.44 -8.06
CA ILE A 103 -7.06 -22.46 -7.89
C ILE A 103 -6.69 -23.71 -7.10
N SER A 104 -5.87 -24.58 -7.69
CA SER A 104 -5.39 -25.81 -7.04
C SER A 104 -4.11 -25.57 -6.25
N SER A 105 -3.79 -26.46 -5.32
CA SER A 105 -2.59 -26.40 -4.47
C SER A 105 -1.28 -26.34 -5.25
N ASP A 106 -1.22 -26.93 -6.44
CA ASP A 106 -0.01 -26.96 -7.28
C ASP A 106 0.22 -25.63 -8.02
N GLU A 107 -0.82 -24.81 -8.16
CA GLU A 107 -0.75 -23.49 -8.81
C GLU A 107 -0.47 -22.34 -7.84
N LYS A 108 -0.41 -22.61 -6.53
CA LYS A 108 -0.16 -21.61 -5.47
C LYS A 108 1.20 -20.94 -5.56
N ASN A 109 2.15 -21.58 -6.24
CA ASN A 109 3.55 -21.13 -6.36
C ASN A 109 3.92 -20.69 -7.78
N LYS A 110 2.97 -20.67 -8.73
CA LYS A 110 3.26 -20.12 -10.06
C LYS A 110 3.46 -18.61 -9.93
N PRO A 111 4.58 -18.04 -10.40
CA PRO A 111 4.72 -16.60 -10.52
C PRO A 111 3.53 -16.09 -11.33
N VAL A 112 2.68 -15.30 -10.70
CA VAL A 112 1.69 -14.52 -11.42
C VAL A 112 2.53 -13.63 -12.33
N ALA A 113 2.40 -13.79 -13.65
CA ALA A 113 3.04 -12.89 -14.59
C ALA A 113 2.61 -11.49 -14.17
N PRO A 114 3.54 -10.65 -13.67
CA PRO A 114 3.12 -9.40 -13.12
C PRO A 114 2.68 -8.56 -14.32
N GLY A 115 1.39 -8.20 -14.33
CA GLY A 115 0.95 -6.93 -14.90
C GLY A 115 1.57 -5.78 -14.09
N SER A 116 2.89 -5.79 -13.92
CA SER A 116 3.68 -4.70 -13.37
C SER A 116 3.84 -3.67 -14.49
N ALA A 117 2.77 -2.95 -14.74
CA ALA A 117 2.92 -1.51 -14.80
C ALA A 117 2.50 -0.99 -13.43
N LYS A 118 3.39 -1.14 -12.43
CA LYS A 118 3.45 -0.08 -11.41
C LYS A 118 3.56 1.19 -12.24
N ALA A 119 2.54 2.04 -12.21
CA ALA A 119 2.62 3.35 -12.84
C ALA A 119 3.85 4.03 -12.24
N LYS A 120 4.96 4.00 -12.97
CA LYS A 120 6.23 4.58 -12.55
C LYS A 120 5.92 6.07 -12.43
N ALA A 121 6.16 6.65 -11.26
CA ALA A 121 5.94 8.09 -11.10
C ALA A 121 6.71 8.81 -12.21
N GLU A 122 6.08 9.81 -12.85
CA GLU A 122 6.78 10.59 -13.86
C GLU A 122 8.02 11.23 -13.22
N LYS A 123 9.16 11.13 -13.91
CA LYS A 123 10.40 11.74 -13.44
C LYS A 123 10.23 13.26 -13.51
N MET A 124 10.37 13.93 -12.38
CA MET A 124 10.28 15.38 -12.29
C MET A 124 11.68 16.00 -12.28
N ASP A 125 11.82 17.16 -12.92
CA ASP A 125 13.00 18.01 -12.74
C ASP A 125 12.93 18.67 -11.36
N VAL A 126 13.64 18.09 -10.41
CA VAL A 126 13.70 18.52 -9.01
C VAL A 126 15.10 19.03 -8.70
N VAL A 127 15.21 20.26 -8.22
CA VAL A 127 16.47 20.85 -7.73
C VAL A 127 16.28 21.19 -6.26
N ILE A 128 17.01 20.49 -5.39
CA ILE A 128 16.92 20.66 -3.94
C ILE A 128 18.34 20.78 -3.37
N GLU A 129 18.57 21.82 -2.56
CA GLU A 129 19.77 21.93 -1.74
C GLU A 129 19.72 20.92 -0.58
N LYS A 130 20.77 20.09 -0.51
CA LYS A 130 20.93 19.01 0.46
C LYS A 130 21.86 19.42 1.58
N SER A 131 21.54 18.98 2.79
CA SER A 131 22.39 19.10 3.96
C SER A 131 23.50 18.06 3.90
N LYS A 132 24.57 18.26 4.68
CA LYS A 132 25.72 17.33 4.71
C LYS A 132 25.33 15.91 5.15
N ASP A 133 24.29 15.79 5.97
CA ASP A 133 23.83 14.53 6.53
C ASP A 133 22.74 13.84 5.67
N ASP A 134 22.22 14.54 4.66
CA ASP A 134 21.20 14.00 3.76
C ASP A 134 21.87 13.05 2.75
N ILE A 135 21.39 11.80 2.66
CA ILE A 135 21.74 10.95 1.52
C ILE A 135 20.81 11.24 0.34
N THR A 136 21.28 10.91 -0.87
CA THR A 136 20.47 11.05 -2.07
C THR A 136 19.69 9.78 -2.39
N VAL A 137 18.62 9.91 -3.16
CA VAL A 137 17.86 8.77 -3.68
C VAL A 137 18.75 7.88 -4.54
N ALA A 138 19.55 8.47 -5.44
CA ALA A 138 20.52 7.70 -6.24
C ALA A 138 21.49 6.90 -5.36
N ASN A 139 22.08 7.54 -4.35
CA ASN A 139 23.05 6.88 -3.47
C ASN A 139 22.41 5.75 -2.66
N LEU A 140 21.17 5.95 -2.18
CA LEU A 140 20.41 4.89 -1.53
C LEU A 140 20.22 3.69 -2.46
N TYR A 141 19.82 3.90 -3.72
CA TYR A 141 19.63 2.80 -4.67
C TYR A 141 20.94 2.12 -5.07
N SER A 142 22.01 2.87 -5.35
CA SER A 142 23.32 2.30 -5.71
C SER A 142 23.95 1.50 -4.57
N ASN A 143 23.69 1.89 -3.31
CA ASN A 143 24.32 1.30 -2.12
C ASN A 143 23.32 0.69 -1.14
N LYS A 144 22.16 0.21 -1.64
CA LYS A 144 21.02 -0.22 -0.82
C LYS A 144 21.38 -1.22 0.29
N GLU A 145 22.26 -2.17 0.00
CA GLU A 145 22.73 -3.18 0.98
C GLU A 145 23.46 -2.53 2.17
N THR A 146 24.17 -1.42 1.95
CA THR A 146 24.85 -0.69 3.01
C THR A 146 23.87 0.01 3.95
N TYR A 147 22.67 0.34 3.46
CA TYR A 147 21.65 1.05 4.22
C TYR A 147 20.61 0.11 4.85
N ALA A 148 20.60 -1.18 4.52
CA ALA A 148 19.64 -2.14 5.04
C ALA A 148 19.48 -2.05 6.57
N ASN A 149 18.24 -1.84 7.01
CA ASN A 149 17.83 -1.66 8.41
C ASN A 149 18.43 -0.46 9.16
N LYS A 150 19.07 0.48 8.45
CA LYS A 150 19.60 1.72 9.05
C LYS A 150 18.59 2.85 8.93
N LEU A 151 18.64 3.76 9.90
CA LEU A 151 17.99 5.06 9.77
C LEU A 151 18.81 5.94 8.82
N VAL A 152 18.12 6.58 7.89
CA VAL A 152 18.71 7.53 6.94
C VAL A 152 17.88 8.80 6.91
N LEU A 153 18.54 9.92 6.64
CA LEU A 153 17.90 11.21 6.42
C LEU A 153 17.90 11.50 4.91
N ILE A 154 16.73 11.76 4.34
CA ILE A 154 16.57 12.04 2.91
C ILE A 154 15.67 13.26 2.74
N LYS A 155 16.15 14.22 1.96
CA LYS A 155 15.38 15.38 1.55
C LYS A 155 14.87 15.21 0.12
N GLY A 156 13.58 15.43 -0.09
CA GLY A 156 12.95 15.24 -1.39
C GLY A 156 11.66 16.03 -1.54
N LYS A 157 11.19 16.13 -2.78
CA LYS A 157 9.89 16.69 -3.14
C LYS A 157 8.85 15.57 -3.17
N VAL A 158 7.72 15.75 -2.50
CA VAL A 158 6.58 14.82 -2.55
C VAL A 158 5.94 14.87 -3.94
N VAL A 159 5.98 13.76 -4.67
CA VAL A 159 5.39 13.65 -6.03
C VAL A 159 4.09 12.85 -6.05
N LYS A 160 3.84 12.05 -5.01
CA LYS A 160 2.59 11.31 -4.82
C LYS A 160 2.28 11.19 -3.32
N TYR A 161 1.01 11.35 -2.96
CA TYR A 161 0.50 11.17 -1.62
C TYR A 161 -0.73 10.26 -1.65
N SER A 162 -0.69 9.16 -0.89
CA SER A 162 -1.75 8.15 -0.77
C SER A 162 -1.98 7.86 0.72
N PRO A 163 -2.91 8.57 1.38
CA PRO A 163 -3.17 8.40 2.80
C PRO A 163 -3.95 7.12 3.11
N GLY A 164 -3.86 6.66 4.36
CA GLY A 164 -4.77 5.64 4.90
C GLY A 164 -4.57 4.22 4.38
N ILE A 165 -3.44 3.91 3.74
CA ILE A 165 -3.13 2.56 3.26
C ILE A 165 -2.40 1.79 4.36
N MET A 166 -3.00 0.71 4.85
CA MET A 166 -2.45 -0.13 5.92
C MET A 166 -2.12 0.68 7.20
N ASN A 167 -3.00 1.60 7.59
CA ASN A 167 -2.83 2.54 8.71
C ASN A 167 -1.62 3.47 8.60
N LYS A 168 -1.11 3.68 7.39
CA LYS A 168 -0.01 4.59 7.10
C LYS A 168 -0.35 5.47 5.91
N ASN A 169 0.33 6.60 5.85
CA ASN A 169 0.40 7.41 4.65
C ASN A 169 1.56 6.92 3.80
N TRP A 170 1.31 6.73 2.51
CA TRP A 170 2.31 6.32 1.53
C TRP A 170 2.60 7.51 0.63
N ILE A 171 3.88 7.86 0.54
CA ILE A 171 4.33 8.96 -0.30
C ILE A 171 5.43 8.48 -1.22
N HIS A 172 5.51 9.12 -2.38
CA HIS A 172 6.67 9.01 -3.25
C HIS A 172 7.41 10.34 -3.20
N ILE A 173 8.74 10.29 -3.03
CA ILE A 173 9.60 11.46 -3.06
C ILE A 173 10.65 11.34 -4.15
N GLN A 174 10.99 12.48 -4.76
CA GLN A 174 12.10 12.60 -5.71
C GLN A 174 13.03 13.72 -5.26
N ASP A 175 14.33 13.52 -5.36
CA ASP A 175 15.35 14.50 -4.93
C ASP A 175 16.21 15.05 -6.09
N GLY A 176 15.79 14.77 -7.33
CA GLY A 176 16.48 15.13 -8.56
C GLY A 176 17.60 14.16 -8.98
N THR A 177 17.90 13.15 -8.18
CA THR A 177 18.97 12.17 -8.49
C THR A 177 18.40 10.85 -8.96
N GLU A 178 19.19 10.10 -9.73
CA GLU A 178 18.81 8.81 -10.28
C GLU A 178 19.97 7.81 -10.23
N SER A 179 19.67 6.53 -9.99
CA SER A 179 20.57 5.40 -10.22
C SER A 179 19.83 4.29 -10.96
N GLU A 180 20.31 3.90 -12.15
CA GLU A 180 19.78 2.77 -12.93
C GLU A 180 18.26 2.82 -13.16
N GLY A 181 17.71 3.98 -13.53
CA GLY A 181 16.25 4.12 -13.70
C GLY A 181 15.49 4.41 -12.40
N ASN A 182 16.13 4.37 -11.24
CA ASN A 182 15.52 4.61 -9.93
C ASN A 182 15.76 6.05 -9.48
N TYR A 183 14.72 6.86 -9.55
CA TYR A 183 14.71 8.28 -9.16
C TYR A 183 13.61 8.60 -8.14
N ASP A 184 12.77 7.61 -7.82
CA ASP A 184 11.55 7.74 -7.04
C ASP A 184 11.61 6.79 -5.86
N LEU A 185 11.55 7.36 -4.65
CA LEU A 185 11.61 6.59 -3.41
C LEU A 185 10.21 6.53 -2.78
N THR A 186 9.73 5.31 -2.55
CA THR A 186 8.52 5.09 -1.76
C THR A 186 8.84 5.18 -0.26
N VAL A 187 7.98 5.89 0.47
CA VAL A 187 8.11 6.14 1.90
C VAL A 187 6.77 5.88 2.59
N THR A 188 6.81 5.22 3.74
CA THR A 188 5.65 5.12 4.65
C THR A 188 5.84 6.04 5.84
N THR A 189 4.77 6.66 6.32
CA THR A 189 4.80 7.64 7.41
C THR A 189 3.43 7.75 8.07
N LEU A 190 3.38 8.29 9.29
CA LEU A 190 2.13 8.77 9.91
C LEU A 190 1.88 10.27 9.67
N SER A 191 2.87 10.99 9.13
CA SER A 191 2.74 12.42 8.85
C SER A 191 1.88 12.67 7.61
N GLU A 192 1.21 13.81 7.57
CA GLU A 192 0.45 14.27 6.41
C GLU A 192 1.28 15.22 5.56
N PHE A 193 1.18 15.10 4.24
CA PHE A 193 1.90 15.92 3.28
C PHE A 193 1.02 16.26 2.08
N LYS A 194 1.43 17.28 1.33
CA LYS A 194 0.84 17.64 0.04
C LYS A 194 1.83 17.33 -1.08
N VAL A 195 1.29 16.96 -2.24
CA VAL A 195 2.10 16.87 -3.47
C VAL A 195 2.69 18.26 -3.75
N GLY A 196 4.00 18.31 -3.94
CA GLY A 196 4.77 19.54 -4.12
C GLY A 196 5.62 19.94 -2.92
N ASP A 197 5.33 19.44 -1.72
CA ASP A 197 6.09 19.76 -0.51
C ASP A 197 7.55 19.31 -0.63
N ILE A 198 8.48 20.14 -0.17
CA ILE A 198 9.90 19.77 0.02
C ILE A 198 10.06 19.38 1.49
N VAL A 199 10.42 18.13 1.73
CA VAL A 199 10.44 17.53 3.07
C VAL A 199 11.77 16.86 3.32
N THR A 200 12.22 16.91 4.58
CA THR A 200 13.33 16.08 5.07
C THR A 200 12.76 15.00 5.97
N LEU A 201 13.04 13.74 5.65
CA LEU A 201 12.45 12.57 6.30
C LEU A 201 13.56 11.69 6.86
N GLU A 202 13.43 11.33 8.13
CA GLU A 202 14.23 10.28 8.75
C GLU A 202 13.41 9.00 8.80
N GLY A 203 13.92 7.90 8.25
CA GLY A 203 13.22 6.61 8.30
C GLY A 203 14.17 5.43 8.15
N LYS A 204 13.65 4.22 8.40
CA LYS A 204 14.44 2.99 8.34
C LYS A 204 14.39 2.40 6.93
N VAL A 205 15.53 2.11 6.33
CA VAL A 205 15.57 1.46 5.01
C VAL A 205 15.25 -0.02 5.14
N ALA A 206 14.17 -0.45 4.47
CA ALA A 206 13.81 -1.85 4.30
C ALA A 206 14.06 -2.27 2.85
N LEU A 207 14.63 -3.47 2.66
CA LEU A 207 14.89 -4.05 1.35
C LEU A 207 13.95 -5.23 1.09
N ASN A 208 13.62 -5.43 -0.20
CA ASN A 208 12.84 -6.57 -0.68
C ASN A 208 11.54 -6.80 0.12
N LYS A 209 10.87 -5.72 0.48
CA LYS A 209 9.66 -5.76 1.30
C LYS A 209 8.48 -6.24 0.45
N ASP A 210 7.86 -7.34 0.86
CA ASP A 210 6.69 -7.91 0.20
C ASP A 210 5.48 -7.81 1.12
N PHE A 211 4.47 -7.04 0.69
CA PHE A 211 3.18 -6.95 1.38
C PHE A 211 2.11 -7.88 0.79
N GLY A 212 2.50 -8.76 -0.14
CA GLY A 212 1.60 -9.58 -0.96
C GLY A 212 0.90 -8.76 -2.05
N TYR A 213 0.08 -9.41 -2.87
CA TYR A 213 -0.82 -8.72 -3.79
C TYR A 213 -0.12 -7.83 -4.82
N GLY A 214 1.09 -8.21 -5.23
CA GLY A 214 1.93 -7.42 -6.14
C GLY A 214 2.61 -6.20 -5.51
N TYR A 215 2.37 -5.90 -4.22
CA TYR A 215 2.99 -4.79 -3.51
C TYR A 215 4.37 -5.16 -2.96
N LYS A 216 5.34 -5.28 -3.88
CA LYS A 216 6.76 -5.59 -3.57
C LYS A 216 7.65 -4.37 -3.75
N TYR A 217 8.55 -4.09 -2.83
CA TYR A 217 9.43 -2.92 -2.88
C TYR A 217 10.87 -3.34 -2.65
N ASP A 218 11.72 -3.14 -3.66
CA ASP A 218 13.16 -3.42 -3.56
C ASP A 218 13.83 -2.55 -2.50
N VAL A 219 13.39 -1.29 -2.39
CA VAL A 219 13.77 -0.32 -1.36
C VAL A 219 12.51 0.40 -0.88
N LEU A 220 12.35 0.49 0.44
CA LEU A 220 11.27 1.22 1.10
C LEU A 220 11.84 1.99 2.29
N LEU A 221 11.49 3.26 2.44
CA LEU A 221 11.75 4.00 3.68
C LEU A 221 10.56 3.79 4.63
N GLU A 222 10.74 2.93 5.63
CA GLU A 222 9.70 2.57 6.59
C GLU A 222 9.58 3.60 7.72
N ASP A 223 8.34 3.91 8.10
CA ASP A 223 7.97 4.65 9.31
C ASP A 223 8.69 5.99 9.46
N ALA A 224 8.82 6.70 8.35
CA ALA A 224 9.57 7.93 8.31
C ALA A 224 8.86 9.06 9.05
N VAL A 225 9.64 9.93 9.69
CA VAL A 225 9.18 11.09 10.44
C VAL A 225 9.79 12.35 9.83
N ALA A 226 8.98 13.41 9.71
CA ALA A 226 9.47 14.73 9.30
C ALA A 226 10.44 15.30 10.33
N LYS A 227 11.55 15.88 9.85
CA LYS A 227 12.51 16.61 10.66
C LYS A 227 12.42 18.11 10.40
#